data_AF-A0A7I7X623-F1
#
_entry.id   AF-A0A7I7X623-F1
#
_cell.length_a   1.000
_cell.length_b   1.000
_cell.length_c   1.000
_cell.angle_alpha   90.00
_cell.angle_beta   90.00
_cell.angle_gamma   90.00
#
_symmetry.space_group_name_H-M   'P 1'
#
loop_
_entity.id
_entity.type
_entity.pdbx_description
1 polymer ?
#
loop_
_entity_poly.entity_id
_entity_poly.type
_entity_poly.pdbx_seq_one_letter_code
_entity_poly.pdbx_strand_id
1 'polypeptide(L)'
;MSNRISELRDDLIMRSMLGRVGDIPETVLLPVLRELADDRAVVDAEWESVIARRVAPGSRLPARESWRRRYGQFVRELEWAISGLVKKLPRDDVERLVSDTVAARLRSWLRYLLPAFGTVTLVPRALYPPVMDAGVSVATFLVGPIRRTGVEPDGTLVYEIPECAMHTATEAGVAQEHSCLMACKAACEKLFDKDSAMPLEFEPHLPGLSCTLRVHPAASHSNR
;
A
#
# COMPACT_ATOMS: atom_id res chain seq x y z
N MET A 1 0.69 26.63 -8.68
CA MET A 1 1.85 25.91 -9.25
C MET A 1 2.31 24.72 -8.40
N SER A 2 2.12 24.73 -7.07
CA SER A 2 2.51 23.62 -6.16
C SER A 2 1.91 22.25 -6.52
N ASN A 3 0.65 22.19 -6.96
CA ASN A 3 -0.07 20.92 -7.14
C ASN A 3 0.41 20.06 -8.34
N ARG A 4 0.93 20.67 -9.42
CA ARG A 4 1.41 19.88 -10.59
C ARG A 4 2.72 19.16 -10.31
N ILE A 5 3.59 19.75 -9.48
CA ILE A 5 4.88 19.15 -9.12
C ILE A 5 4.65 17.94 -8.21
N SER A 6 3.75 18.07 -7.23
CA SER A 6 3.35 16.94 -6.37
C SER A 6 2.69 15.82 -7.18
N GLU A 7 1.78 16.14 -8.11
CA GLU A 7 1.15 15.13 -8.98
C GLU A 7 2.19 14.38 -9.84
N LEU A 8 3.18 15.08 -10.40
CA LEU A 8 4.27 14.45 -11.16
C LEU A 8 5.16 13.57 -10.28
N ARG A 9 5.53 14.07 -9.09
CA ARG A 9 6.30 13.32 -8.10
C ARG A 9 5.56 12.03 -7.72
N ASP A 10 4.28 12.13 -7.39
CA ASP A 10 3.48 11.00 -6.90
C ASP A 10 3.29 9.95 -8.01
N ASP A 11 3.05 10.35 -9.27
CA ASP A 11 3.02 9.42 -10.41
C ASP A 11 4.38 8.73 -10.63
N LEU A 12 5.50 9.45 -10.53
CA LEU A 12 6.84 8.87 -10.69
C LEU A 12 7.17 7.87 -9.57
N ILE A 13 6.90 8.22 -8.32
CA ILE A 13 7.12 7.32 -7.18
C ILE A 13 6.22 6.08 -7.31
N MET A 14 4.94 6.27 -7.65
CA MET A 14 4.00 5.17 -7.86
C MET A 14 4.46 4.21 -8.97
N ARG A 15 4.89 4.74 -10.12
CA ARG A 15 5.43 3.89 -11.20
C ARG A 15 6.69 3.13 -10.78
N SER A 16 7.57 3.76 -10.01
CA SER A 16 8.77 3.12 -9.47
C SER A 16 8.41 1.96 -8.53
N MET A 17 7.47 2.18 -7.62
CA MET A 17 6.97 1.15 -6.71
C MET A 17 6.30 0.01 -7.48
N LEU A 18 5.36 0.32 -8.38
CA LEU A 18 4.65 -0.67 -9.21
C LEU A 18 5.60 -1.46 -10.12
N GLY A 19 6.74 -0.89 -10.52
CA GLY A 19 7.79 -1.64 -11.21
C GLY A 19 8.44 -2.76 -10.37
N ARG A 20 8.17 -2.82 -9.05
CA ARG A 20 8.67 -3.86 -8.14
C ARG A 20 7.59 -4.73 -7.52
N VAL A 21 6.40 -4.16 -7.28
CA VAL A 21 5.27 -4.86 -6.63
C VAL A 21 4.10 -5.15 -7.58
N GLY A 22 4.02 -4.44 -8.70
CA GLY A 22 2.85 -4.46 -9.58
C GLY A 22 2.63 -5.79 -10.31
N ASP A 23 3.65 -6.64 -10.38
CA ASP A 23 3.60 -7.96 -11.01
C ASP A 23 3.07 -9.05 -10.08
N ILE A 24 2.97 -8.81 -8.77
CA ILE A 24 2.57 -9.82 -7.76
C ILE A 24 1.29 -10.58 -8.12
N PRO A 25 0.19 -9.92 -8.56
CA PRO A 25 -1.02 -10.65 -8.94
C PRO A 25 -0.76 -11.69 -10.03
N GLU A 26 0.06 -11.34 -11.03
CA GLU A 26 0.31 -12.17 -12.21
C GLU A 26 1.42 -13.21 -11.99
N THR A 27 2.47 -12.86 -11.25
CA THR A 27 3.68 -13.69 -11.11
C THR A 27 3.68 -14.56 -9.87
N VAL A 28 2.86 -14.24 -8.86
CA VAL A 28 2.81 -14.98 -7.58
C VAL A 28 1.42 -15.54 -7.34
N LEU A 29 0.38 -14.70 -7.36
CA LEU A 29 -0.95 -15.13 -6.91
C LEU A 29 -1.70 -15.96 -7.96
N LEU A 30 -1.68 -15.54 -9.22
CA LEU A 30 -2.35 -16.22 -10.31
C LEU A 30 -1.83 -17.65 -10.55
N PRO A 31 -0.51 -17.95 -10.53
CA PRO A 31 -0.02 -19.32 -10.60
C PRO A 31 -0.58 -20.20 -9.48
N VAL A 32 -0.58 -19.72 -8.23
CA VAL A 32 -1.15 -20.47 -7.10
C VAL A 32 -2.64 -20.71 -7.29
N LEU A 33 -3.38 -19.68 -7.75
CA LEU A 33 -4.81 -19.81 -8.02
C LEU A 33 -5.10 -20.85 -9.11
N ARG A 34 -4.29 -20.91 -10.18
CA ARG A 34 -4.42 -21.90 -11.25
C ARG A 34 -4.22 -23.33 -10.76
N GLU A 35 -3.28 -23.56 -9.86
CA GLU A 35 -3.02 -24.89 -9.28
C GLU A 35 -4.13 -25.35 -8.32
N LEU A 36 -4.86 -24.41 -7.72
CA LEU A 36 -5.96 -24.67 -6.78
C LEU A 36 -7.34 -24.68 -7.45
N ALA A 37 -7.42 -24.32 -8.72
CA ALA A 37 -8.67 -24.21 -9.45
C ALA A 37 -9.15 -25.59 -9.94
N ASP A 38 -10.47 -25.80 -9.88
CA ASP A 38 -11.09 -27.01 -10.45
C ASP A 38 -11.04 -26.97 -11.99
N ASP A 39 -11.16 -25.76 -12.56
CA ASP A 39 -11.03 -25.50 -13.99
C ASP A 39 -10.09 -24.31 -14.23
N ARG A 40 -8.89 -24.61 -14.73
CA ARG A 40 -7.88 -23.62 -15.06
C ARG A 40 -8.30 -22.71 -16.22
N ALA A 41 -9.05 -23.20 -17.19
CA ALA A 41 -9.47 -22.41 -18.34
C ALA A 41 -10.43 -21.28 -17.93
N VAL A 42 -11.27 -21.52 -16.92
CA VAL A 42 -12.13 -20.49 -16.34
C VAL A 42 -11.30 -19.40 -15.66
N VAL A 43 -10.31 -19.77 -14.85
CA VAL A 43 -9.40 -18.81 -14.21
C VAL A 43 -8.66 -17.95 -15.24
N ASP A 44 -8.18 -18.58 -16.32
CA ASP A 44 -7.48 -17.87 -17.40
C ASP A 44 -8.41 -16.89 -18.14
N ALA A 45 -9.64 -17.30 -18.46
CA ALA A 45 -10.62 -16.43 -19.11
C ALA A 45 -11.05 -15.25 -18.21
N GLU A 46 -11.25 -15.48 -16.92
CA GLU A 46 -11.56 -14.43 -15.96
C GLU A 46 -10.38 -13.46 -15.80
N TRP A 47 -9.15 -13.98 -15.70
CA TRP A 47 -7.95 -13.15 -15.64
C TRP A 47 -7.80 -12.28 -16.89
N GLU A 48 -8.04 -12.82 -18.09
CA GLU A 48 -8.05 -12.06 -19.35
C GLU A 48 -9.04 -10.88 -19.29
N SER A 49 -10.23 -11.10 -18.73
CA SER A 49 -11.22 -10.04 -18.53
C SER A 49 -10.73 -8.94 -17.58
N VAL A 50 -10.05 -9.32 -16.49
CA VAL A 50 -9.45 -8.38 -15.53
C VAL A 50 -8.38 -7.52 -16.20
N ILE A 51 -7.47 -8.15 -16.97
CA ILE A 51 -6.35 -7.45 -17.60
C ILE A 51 -6.71 -6.74 -18.91
N ALA A 52 -7.88 -7.00 -19.49
CA ALA A 52 -8.38 -6.24 -20.65
C ALA A 52 -8.50 -4.73 -20.36
N ARG A 53 -8.61 -4.35 -19.07
CA ARG A 53 -8.72 -2.95 -18.61
C ARG A 53 -7.37 -2.29 -18.34
N ARG A 54 -6.25 -2.97 -18.60
CA ARG A 54 -4.90 -2.44 -18.35
C ARG A 54 -4.63 -1.18 -19.17
N VAL A 55 -3.86 -0.26 -18.59
CA VAL A 55 -3.39 0.92 -19.34
C VAL A 55 -2.43 0.46 -20.43
N ALA A 56 -2.75 0.76 -21.69
CA ALA A 56 -1.93 0.35 -22.82
C ALA A 56 -0.49 0.89 -22.70
N PRO A 57 0.53 0.07 -23.05
CA PRO A 57 1.92 0.54 -23.11
C PRO A 57 2.04 1.81 -23.96
N GLY A 58 2.84 2.78 -23.49
CA GLY A 58 3.05 4.05 -24.20
C GLY A 58 1.93 5.08 -24.07
N SER A 59 0.85 4.79 -23.35
CA SER A 59 -0.23 5.76 -23.09
C SER A 59 0.30 7.06 -22.45
N ARG A 60 0.07 8.19 -23.10
CA ARG A 60 0.41 9.53 -22.60
C ARG A 60 -0.77 10.10 -21.81
N LEU A 61 -0.77 9.84 -20.51
CA LEU A 61 -1.79 10.34 -19.59
C LEU A 61 -1.22 11.49 -18.75
N PRO A 62 -2.04 12.48 -18.36
CA PRO A 62 -1.69 13.42 -17.31
C PRO A 62 -1.25 12.68 -16.03
N ALA A 63 -0.32 13.24 -15.27
CA ALA A 63 0.30 12.56 -14.12
C ALA A 63 -0.73 11.99 -13.13
N ARG A 64 -1.70 12.81 -12.72
CA ARG A 64 -2.80 12.39 -11.83
C ARG A 64 -3.64 11.24 -12.41
N GLU A 65 -3.95 11.29 -13.70
CA GLU A 65 -4.73 10.24 -14.36
C GLU A 65 -3.92 8.95 -14.54
N SER A 66 -2.63 9.08 -14.90
CA SER A 66 -1.70 7.96 -14.97
C SER A 66 -1.62 7.25 -13.63
N TRP A 67 -1.34 8.01 -12.56
CA TRP A 67 -1.26 7.52 -11.20
C TRP A 67 -2.53 6.75 -10.83
N ARG A 68 -3.69 7.39 -10.96
CA ARG A 68 -4.99 6.82 -10.58
C ARG A 68 -5.28 5.53 -11.35
N ARG A 69 -5.10 5.54 -12.67
CA ARG A 69 -5.43 4.38 -13.52
C ARG A 69 -4.50 3.20 -13.28
N ARG A 70 -3.19 3.45 -13.13
CA ARG A 70 -2.20 2.39 -12.90
C ARG A 70 -2.31 1.78 -11.50
N TYR A 71 -2.47 2.63 -10.49
CA TYR A 71 -2.65 2.13 -9.13
C TYR A 71 -3.99 1.40 -9.00
N GLY A 72 -5.09 1.98 -9.49
CA GLY A 72 -6.39 1.32 -9.51
C GLY A 72 -6.40 0.01 -10.30
N GLN A 73 -5.61 -0.09 -11.38
CA GLN A 73 -5.40 -1.35 -12.10
C GLN A 73 -4.74 -2.39 -11.20
N PHE A 74 -3.60 -2.06 -10.59
CA PHE A 74 -2.90 -2.95 -9.69
C PHE A 74 -3.82 -3.44 -8.55
N VAL A 75 -4.54 -2.53 -7.90
CA VAL A 75 -5.48 -2.88 -6.83
C VAL A 75 -6.59 -3.82 -7.33
N ARG A 76 -7.18 -3.58 -8.51
CA ARG A 76 -8.23 -4.47 -9.05
C ARG A 76 -7.70 -5.88 -9.33
N GLU A 77 -6.50 -5.97 -9.92
CA GLU A 77 -5.84 -7.24 -10.20
C GLU A 77 -5.52 -8.00 -8.91
N LEU A 78 -5.04 -7.28 -7.91
CA LEU A 78 -4.71 -7.81 -6.59
C LEU A 78 -5.97 -8.29 -5.86
N GLU A 79 -7.03 -7.48 -5.83
CA GLU A 79 -8.31 -7.82 -5.19
C GLU A 79 -8.89 -9.08 -5.79
N TRP A 80 -8.92 -9.17 -7.13
CA TRP A 80 -9.44 -10.34 -7.82
C TRP A 80 -8.63 -11.60 -7.47
N ALA A 81 -7.30 -11.53 -7.52
CA ALA A 81 -6.44 -12.68 -7.26
C ALA A 81 -6.54 -13.15 -5.80
N ILE A 82 -6.52 -12.23 -4.84
CA ILE A 82 -6.65 -12.57 -3.42
C ILE A 82 -8.04 -13.15 -3.12
N SER A 83 -9.10 -12.56 -3.68
CA SER A 83 -10.47 -13.07 -3.53
C SER A 83 -10.61 -14.49 -4.06
N GLY A 84 -9.94 -14.82 -5.16
CA GLY A 84 -9.87 -16.18 -5.69
C GLY A 84 -9.20 -17.15 -4.72
N LEU A 85 -8.05 -16.76 -4.15
CA LEU A 85 -7.31 -17.60 -3.20
C LEU A 85 -8.07 -17.82 -1.89
N VAL A 86 -8.72 -16.80 -1.34
CA VAL A 86 -9.51 -16.91 -0.10
C VAL A 86 -10.69 -17.88 -0.24
N LYS A 87 -11.21 -18.09 -1.46
CA LYS A 87 -12.25 -19.12 -1.71
C LYS A 87 -11.71 -20.55 -1.62
N LYS A 88 -10.40 -20.75 -1.74
CA LYS A 88 -9.74 -22.06 -1.85
C LYS A 88 -8.84 -22.41 -0.66
N LEU A 89 -8.32 -21.41 0.04
CA LEU A 89 -7.39 -21.56 1.16
C LEU A 89 -7.90 -20.86 2.42
N PRO A 90 -7.43 -21.25 3.62
CA PRO A 90 -7.68 -20.49 4.85
C PRO A 90 -7.22 -19.03 4.71
N ARG A 91 -8.06 -18.09 5.17
CA ARG A 91 -7.81 -16.64 5.07
C ARG A 91 -6.43 -16.25 5.60
N ASP A 92 -6.03 -16.79 6.75
CA ASP A 92 -4.76 -16.47 7.42
C ASP A 92 -3.54 -16.90 6.59
N ASP A 93 -3.65 -18.00 5.85
CA ASP A 93 -2.56 -18.46 4.98
C ASP A 93 -2.43 -17.58 3.73
N VAL A 94 -3.56 -17.14 3.16
CA VAL A 94 -3.57 -16.17 2.06
C VAL A 94 -3.03 -14.83 2.52
N GLU A 95 -3.44 -14.34 3.69
CA GLU A 95 -2.93 -13.11 4.27
C GLU A 95 -1.42 -13.18 4.46
N ARG A 96 -0.90 -14.27 5.02
CA ARG A 96 0.54 -14.48 5.20
C ARG A 96 1.27 -14.47 3.87
N LEU A 97 0.81 -15.23 2.88
CA LEU A 97 1.39 -15.27 1.54
C LEU A 97 1.46 -13.87 0.90
N VAL A 98 0.34 -13.16 0.90
CA VAL A 98 0.22 -11.84 0.26
C VAL A 98 1.08 -10.81 1.01
N SER A 99 0.91 -10.71 2.32
CA SER A 99 1.61 -9.72 3.14
C SER A 99 3.12 -9.91 3.13
N ASP A 100 3.61 -11.16 3.22
CA ASP A 100 5.05 -11.47 3.15
C ASP A 100 5.62 -11.13 1.77
N THR A 101 4.91 -11.49 0.71
CA THR A 101 5.34 -11.21 -0.67
C THR A 101 5.41 -9.70 -0.92
N VAL A 102 4.35 -8.97 -0.57
CA VAL A 102 4.30 -7.51 -0.75
C VAL A 102 5.35 -6.82 0.12
N ALA A 103 5.46 -7.18 1.40
CA ALA A 103 6.46 -6.61 2.30
C ALA A 103 7.89 -6.87 1.81
N ALA A 104 8.18 -8.07 1.30
CA ALA A 104 9.50 -8.39 0.74
C ALA A 104 9.82 -7.54 -0.51
N ARG A 105 8.86 -7.38 -1.42
CA ARG A 105 9.03 -6.56 -2.64
C ARG A 105 9.16 -5.07 -2.30
N LEU A 106 8.36 -4.57 -1.36
CA LEU A 106 8.47 -3.20 -0.85
C LEU A 106 9.81 -2.96 -0.16
N ARG A 107 10.28 -3.89 0.69
CA ARG A 107 11.60 -3.82 1.33
C ARG A 107 12.72 -3.75 0.29
N SER A 108 12.64 -4.57 -0.76
CA SER A 108 13.60 -4.50 -1.87
C SER A 108 13.55 -3.17 -2.62
N TRP A 109 12.37 -2.58 -2.80
CA TRP A 109 12.20 -1.28 -3.45
C TRP A 109 12.77 -0.14 -2.58
N LEU A 110 12.49 -0.19 -1.28
CA LEU A 110 12.94 0.80 -0.29
C LEU A 110 14.36 0.57 0.22
N ARG A 111 15.11 -0.41 -0.29
CA ARG A 111 16.40 -0.83 0.28
C ARG A 111 17.41 0.30 0.51
N TYR A 112 17.36 1.35 -0.31
CA TYR A 112 18.24 2.52 -0.19
C TYR A 112 17.66 3.63 0.70
N LEU A 113 16.35 3.63 0.95
CA LEU A 113 15.65 4.57 1.83
C LEU A 113 15.51 4.05 3.26
N LEU A 114 15.44 2.73 3.47
CA LEU A 114 15.36 2.11 4.79
C LEU A 114 16.49 2.53 5.74
N PRO A 115 17.77 2.65 5.32
CA PRO A 115 18.82 3.18 6.19
C PRO A 115 18.55 4.63 6.63
N ALA A 116 17.97 5.46 5.75
CA ALA A 116 17.60 6.83 6.10
C ALA A 116 16.46 6.85 7.13
N PHE A 117 15.47 5.97 7.02
CA PHE A 117 14.46 5.81 8.07
C PHE A 117 15.09 5.38 9.40
N GLY A 118 16.12 4.53 9.38
CA GLY A 118 16.90 4.19 10.58
C GLY A 118 17.54 5.39 11.29
N THR A 119 17.79 6.51 10.59
CA THR A 119 18.32 7.73 11.22
C THR A 119 17.27 8.56 11.94
N VAL A 120 15.97 8.28 11.72
CA VAL A 120 14.86 8.97 12.40
C VAL A 120 14.98 8.85 13.92
N THR A 121 15.50 7.73 14.43
CA THR A 121 15.71 7.52 15.87
C THR A 121 16.71 8.50 16.50
N LEU A 122 17.48 9.22 15.69
CA LEU A 122 18.43 10.25 16.11
C LEU A 122 17.83 11.67 16.11
N VAL A 123 16.61 11.83 15.59
CA VAL A 123 15.94 13.14 15.52
C VAL A 123 15.54 13.57 16.93
N PRO A 124 15.82 14.82 17.35
CA PRO A 124 15.36 15.31 18.66
C PRO A 124 13.84 15.21 18.80
N ARG A 125 13.32 14.88 19.99
CA ARG A 125 11.88 14.70 20.24
C ARG A 125 11.01 15.87 19.76
N ALA A 126 11.47 17.11 19.94
CA ALA A 126 10.76 18.30 19.48
C ALA A 126 10.61 18.36 17.95
N LEU A 127 11.52 17.74 17.20
CA LEU A 127 11.54 17.68 15.75
C LEU A 127 10.98 16.37 15.19
N TYR A 128 10.75 15.35 16.03
CA TYR A 128 10.21 14.07 15.57
C TYR A 128 8.83 14.23 14.89
N PRO A 129 7.83 14.93 15.48
CA PRO A 129 6.55 15.10 14.82
C PRO A 129 6.61 15.77 13.43
N PRO A 130 7.30 16.92 13.23
CA PRO A 130 7.40 17.51 11.89
C PRO A 130 8.19 16.65 10.90
N VAL A 131 9.16 15.83 11.37
CA VAL A 131 9.86 14.87 10.49
C VAL A 131 8.94 13.74 10.06
N MET A 132 8.10 13.23 10.97
CA MET A 132 7.08 12.23 10.63
C MET A 132 6.00 12.81 9.72
N ASP A 133 5.54 14.03 9.97
CA ASP A 133 4.59 14.72 9.09
C ASP A 133 5.16 14.84 7.66
N ALA A 134 6.45 15.18 7.54
CA ALA A 134 7.13 15.22 6.25
C ALA A 134 7.23 13.81 5.60
N GLY A 135 7.62 12.79 6.36
CA GLY A 135 7.71 11.41 5.87
C GLY A 135 6.36 10.84 5.40
N VAL A 136 5.33 11.01 6.21
CA VAL A 136 3.96 10.59 5.92
C VAL A 136 3.37 11.39 4.75
N SER A 137 3.74 12.67 4.59
CA SER A 137 3.33 13.45 3.40
C SER A 137 3.88 12.90 2.08
N VAL A 138 4.96 12.12 2.12
CA VAL A 138 5.44 11.40 0.92
C VAL A 138 4.54 10.22 0.64
N ALA A 139 3.98 9.55 1.65
CA ALA A 139 3.08 8.41 1.48
C ALA A 139 1.75 8.76 0.77
N THR A 140 1.47 10.05 0.49
CA THR A 140 0.29 10.47 -0.29
C THR A 140 0.20 9.80 -1.65
N PHE A 141 1.35 9.44 -2.26
CA PHE A 141 1.34 8.69 -3.52
C PHE A 141 0.65 7.34 -3.35
N LEU A 142 0.72 6.70 -2.17
CA LEU A 142 0.20 5.35 -1.95
C LEU A 142 -1.22 5.35 -1.38
N VAL A 143 -1.47 6.19 -0.38
CA VAL A 143 -2.73 6.17 0.39
C VAL A 143 -3.68 7.30 0.03
N GLY A 144 -3.26 8.28 -0.77
CA GLY A 144 -4.05 9.47 -1.07
C GLY A 144 -3.88 10.57 -0.01
N PRO A 145 -4.83 11.51 0.11
CA PRO A 145 -4.75 12.60 1.07
C PRO A 145 -4.61 12.06 2.50
N ILE A 146 -3.63 12.55 3.24
CA ILE A 146 -3.39 12.20 4.62
C ILE A 146 -3.20 13.47 5.45
N ARG A 147 -3.81 13.52 6.63
CA ARG A 147 -3.72 14.66 7.54
C ARG A 147 -3.55 14.20 8.97
N ARG A 148 -2.70 14.88 9.72
CA ARG A 148 -2.58 14.63 11.16
C ARG A 148 -3.83 15.13 11.87
N THR A 149 -4.40 14.30 12.73
CA THR A 149 -5.58 14.63 13.53
C THR A 149 -5.26 14.78 15.01
N GLY A 150 -4.16 14.20 15.48
CA GLY A 150 -3.78 14.32 16.89
C GLY A 150 -2.45 13.67 17.26
N VAL A 151 -2.26 13.60 18.58
CA VAL A 151 -1.18 12.90 19.26
C VAL A 151 -1.78 12.22 20.47
N GLU A 152 -1.55 10.92 20.61
CA GLU A 152 -1.97 10.15 21.78
C GLU A 152 -1.01 10.40 22.96
N PRO A 153 -1.41 10.09 24.21
CA PRO A 153 -0.61 10.40 25.41
C PRO A 153 0.79 9.77 25.43
N ASP A 154 0.98 8.66 24.74
CA ASP A 154 2.27 7.96 24.61
C ASP A 154 3.21 8.58 23.55
N GLY A 155 2.72 9.59 22.81
CA GLY A 155 3.44 10.22 21.70
C GLY A 155 3.13 9.64 20.33
N THR A 156 2.21 8.67 20.22
CA THR A 156 1.75 8.13 18.94
C THR A 156 1.09 9.23 18.11
N LEU A 157 1.55 9.38 16.87
CA LEU A 157 1.02 10.36 15.93
C LEU A 157 -0.16 9.75 15.19
N VAL A 158 -1.31 10.42 15.20
CA VAL A 158 -2.54 9.93 14.56
C VAL A 158 -2.80 10.72 13.29
N TYR A 159 -2.97 10.00 12.20
CA TYR A 159 -3.28 10.52 10.89
C TYR A 159 -4.58 9.91 10.36
N GLU A 160 -5.37 10.73 9.67
CA GLU A 160 -6.57 10.30 8.97
C GLU A 160 -6.33 10.33 7.46
N ILE A 161 -6.75 9.26 6.80
CA ILE A 161 -6.81 9.10 5.35
C ILE A 161 -8.30 9.02 4.99
N PRO A 162 -8.98 10.14 4.68
CA PRO A 162 -10.42 10.16 4.46
C PRO A 162 -10.84 9.43 3.17
N GLU A 163 -9.97 9.40 2.17
CA GLU A 163 -10.21 8.81 0.86
C GLU A 163 -9.04 7.91 0.46
N CYS A 164 -8.97 6.72 1.03
CA CYS A 164 -7.85 5.81 0.82
C CYS A 164 -7.75 5.40 -0.64
N ALA A 165 -6.60 5.66 -1.26
CA ALA A 165 -6.36 5.36 -2.67
C ALA A 165 -6.41 3.85 -2.97
N MET A 166 -6.19 2.98 -1.97
CA MET A 166 -6.42 1.53 -2.07
C MET A 166 -7.88 1.20 -2.41
N HIS A 167 -8.80 2.15 -2.22
CA HIS A 167 -10.20 2.02 -2.56
C HIS A 167 -10.60 2.93 -3.70
N THR A 168 -10.31 4.23 -3.56
CA THR A 168 -10.82 5.25 -4.48
C THR A 168 -10.19 5.19 -5.87
N ALA A 169 -8.96 4.67 -6.01
CA ALA A 169 -8.30 4.57 -7.31
C ALA A 169 -8.96 3.55 -8.25
N THR A 170 -9.71 2.58 -7.72
CA THR A 170 -10.37 1.55 -8.54
C THR A 170 -11.61 2.06 -9.26
N GLU A 171 -12.21 3.15 -8.77
CA GLU A 171 -13.51 3.72 -9.20
C GLU A 171 -14.69 2.75 -9.05
N ALA A 172 -14.54 1.67 -8.26
CA ALA A 172 -15.60 0.68 -8.07
C ALA A 172 -16.73 1.18 -7.15
N GLY A 173 -16.49 2.25 -6.37
CA GLY A 173 -17.46 2.75 -5.38
C GLY A 173 -17.66 1.83 -4.17
N VAL A 174 -16.85 0.77 -4.05
CA VAL A 174 -16.87 -0.22 -2.97
C VAL A 174 -15.46 -0.45 -2.45
N ALA A 175 -15.33 -0.92 -1.21
CA ALA A 175 -14.04 -1.25 -0.63
C ALA A 175 -13.42 -2.50 -1.29
N GLN A 176 -12.10 -2.46 -1.44
CA GLN A 176 -11.26 -3.61 -1.82
C GLN A 176 -10.70 -4.21 -0.54
N GLU A 177 -11.54 -4.98 0.15
CA GLU A 177 -11.27 -5.48 1.51
C GLU A 177 -9.97 -6.28 1.55
N HIS A 178 -9.79 -7.21 0.62
CA HIS A 178 -8.66 -8.14 0.65
C HIS A 178 -7.34 -7.43 0.35
N SER A 179 -7.31 -6.55 -0.65
CA SER A 179 -6.14 -5.74 -0.97
C SER A 179 -5.79 -4.79 0.17
N CYS A 180 -6.80 -4.21 0.83
CA CYS A 180 -6.60 -3.31 1.96
C CYS A 180 -6.02 -4.03 3.18
N LEU A 181 -6.65 -5.12 3.61
CA LEU A 181 -6.22 -5.83 4.82
C LEU A 181 -4.91 -6.59 4.62
N MET A 182 -4.76 -7.29 3.50
CA MET A 182 -3.64 -8.24 3.31
C MET A 182 -2.45 -7.60 2.61
N ALA A 183 -2.67 -6.77 1.59
CA ALA A 183 -1.59 -6.20 0.79
C ALA A 183 -1.18 -4.78 1.22
N CYS A 184 -2.07 -4.00 1.84
CA CYS A 184 -1.72 -2.70 2.40
C CYS A 184 -1.38 -2.83 3.89
N LYS A 185 -2.38 -3.03 4.75
CA LYS A 185 -2.23 -3.05 6.21
C LYS A 185 -1.19 -4.08 6.65
N ALA A 186 -1.45 -5.37 6.44
CA ALA A 186 -0.56 -6.41 6.94
C ALA A 186 0.86 -6.31 6.35
N ALA A 187 1.01 -5.95 5.08
CA ALA A 187 2.31 -5.79 4.45
C ALA A 187 3.10 -4.58 5.00
N CYS A 188 2.45 -3.43 5.17
CA CYS A 188 3.08 -2.23 5.71
C CYS A 188 3.43 -2.39 7.18
N GLU A 189 2.57 -3.02 7.99
CA GLU A 189 2.83 -3.30 9.41
C GLU A 189 3.97 -4.31 9.60
N LYS A 190 4.14 -5.27 8.66
CA LYS A 190 5.32 -6.16 8.63
C LYS A 190 6.61 -5.46 8.18
N LEU A 191 6.49 -4.45 7.33
CA LEU A 191 7.65 -3.69 6.85
C LEU A 191 8.13 -2.70 7.91
N PHE A 192 7.18 -2.08 8.61
CA PHE A 192 7.38 -1.08 9.63
C PHE A 192 6.81 -1.58 10.96
N ASP A 193 7.37 -2.69 11.44
CA ASP A 193 6.95 -3.32 12.69
C ASP A 193 7.37 -2.50 13.92
N LYS A 194 7.01 -3.00 15.10
CA LYS A 194 7.37 -2.42 16.41
C LYS A 194 8.87 -2.20 16.63
N ASP A 195 9.72 -2.95 15.93
CA ASP A 195 11.17 -2.90 16.05
C ASP A 195 11.80 -1.99 14.97
N SER A 196 10.97 -1.46 14.06
CA SER A 196 11.38 -0.49 13.05
C SER A 196 11.57 0.93 13.62
N ALA A 197 12.21 1.80 12.84
CA ALA A 197 12.43 3.19 13.20
C ALA A 197 11.15 4.07 13.13
N MET A 198 10.06 3.53 12.58
CA MET A 198 8.78 4.21 12.45
C MET A 198 7.66 3.16 12.46
N PRO A 199 7.34 2.56 13.62
CA PRO A 199 6.32 1.52 13.68
C PRO A 199 4.96 2.06 13.23
N LEU A 200 4.31 1.35 12.32
CA LEU A 200 3.03 1.74 11.75
C LEU A 200 1.93 0.79 12.21
N GLU A 201 0.75 1.35 12.45
CA GLU A 201 -0.49 0.63 12.62
C GLU A 201 -1.57 1.29 11.74
N PHE A 202 -2.22 0.50 10.91
CA PHE A 202 -3.33 0.94 10.07
C PHE A 202 -4.64 0.42 10.64
N GLU A 203 -5.64 1.28 10.77
CA GLU A 203 -7.01 0.93 11.15
C GLU A 203 -7.95 1.32 9.99
N PRO A 204 -8.21 0.40 9.04
CA PRO A 204 -9.17 0.63 7.96
C PRO A 204 -10.60 0.72 8.48
N HIS A 205 -11.36 1.71 8.03
CA HIS A 205 -12.75 1.90 8.44
C HIS A 205 -13.73 1.22 7.48
N LEU A 206 -13.57 -0.09 7.26
CA LEU A 206 -14.42 -0.86 6.36
C LEU A 206 -15.86 -0.98 6.92
N PRO A 207 -16.91 -0.99 6.07
CA PRO A 207 -16.89 -0.96 4.60
C PRO A 207 -16.72 0.45 4.01
N GLY A 208 -16.48 1.46 4.84
CA GLY A 208 -16.07 2.79 4.38
C GLY A 208 -14.71 2.78 3.67
N LEU A 209 -14.38 3.91 3.05
CA LEU A 209 -13.18 4.03 2.20
C LEU A 209 -12.04 4.81 2.88
N SER A 210 -12.16 5.07 4.17
CA SER A 210 -11.17 5.80 4.96
C SER A 210 -10.30 4.85 5.81
N CYS A 211 -9.20 5.37 6.32
CA CYS A 211 -8.27 4.64 7.17
C CYS A 211 -7.65 5.59 8.20
N THR A 212 -7.40 5.10 9.41
CA THR A 212 -6.53 5.77 10.38
C THR A 212 -5.13 5.16 10.27
N LEU A 213 -4.09 6.00 10.29
CA LEU A 213 -2.70 5.59 10.40
C LEU A 213 -2.16 6.10 11.73
N ARG A 214 -1.67 5.19 12.57
CA ARG A 214 -0.90 5.50 13.77
C ARG A 214 0.58 5.26 13.49
N VAL A 215 1.38 6.25 13.85
CA VAL A 215 2.85 6.15 13.84
C VAL A 215 3.31 6.16 15.28
N HIS A 216 3.70 5.00 15.79
CA HIS A 216 4.14 4.88 17.18
C HIS A 216 5.56 5.44 17.34
N PRO A 217 5.93 5.88 18.55
CA PRO A 217 7.32 6.15 18.87
C PRO A 217 8.15 4.87 18.70
N ALA A 218 9.31 4.97 18.03
CA ALA A 218 10.21 3.85 17.91
C ALA A 218 10.72 3.41 19.30
N ALA A 219 10.78 2.10 19.55
CA ALA A 219 11.24 1.57 20.85
C ALA A 219 12.68 1.98 21.20
N SER A 220 13.52 2.19 20.18
CA SER A 220 14.92 2.64 20.30
C SER A 220 15.08 4.16 20.39
N HIS A 221 13.98 4.92 20.29
CA HIS A 221 14.02 6.37 20.40
C HIS A 221 14.39 6.75 21.84
N SER A 222 15.68 7.01 22.05
CA SER A 222 16.24 7.13 23.40
C SER A 222 15.51 8.20 24.19
N ASN A 223 15.21 7.91 25.46
CA ASN A 223 14.57 8.80 26.42
C ASN A 223 15.47 9.98 26.84
N ARG A 224 16.45 10.37 26.02
CA ARG A 224 17.39 11.47 26.28
C ARG A 224 17.03 12.71 25.47
#